data_AF-A0A0W8DAR7-F1
#
_entry.id   AF-A0A0W8DAR7-F1
#
_cell.length_a   1.000
_cell.length_b   1.000
_cell.length_c   1.000
_cell.angle_alpha   90.00
_cell.angle_beta   90.00
_cell.angle_gamma   90.00
#
_symmetry.space_group_name_H-M   'P 1'
#
loop_
_entity.id
_entity.type
_entity.pdbx_description
1 polymer ?
#
loop_
_entity_poly.entity_id
_entity_poly.type
_entity_poly.pdbx_seq_one_letter_code
_entity_poly.pdbx_strand_id
1 'polypeptide(L)'
;MSTKGKWLTIEQKCELIAQHRREPAVNYTQLALWAKDHFELSVPPTRQTIRNILNAAADIEAKRQPVQGQDAEAERARVENLRQKAKKRLREIEKEAREIRKYLRRLDDATNAQQVLMQ
;
A
#
# COMPACT_ATOMS: atom_id res chain seq x y z
N MET A 1 1.76 16.16 -18.55
CA MET A 1 2.25 15.44 -17.34
C MET A 1 1.03 14.92 -16.58
N SER A 2 1.06 13.64 -16.18
CA SER A 2 -0.05 12.75 -15.77
C SER A 2 -1.26 13.38 -15.04
N THR A 3 -2.44 13.35 -15.67
CA THR A 3 -3.75 13.76 -15.10
C THR A 3 -4.52 12.61 -14.44
N LYS A 4 -3.84 11.52 -14.05
CA LYS A 4 -4.50 10.45 -13.29
C LYS A 4 -4.70 10.92 -11.86
N GLY A 5 -5.90 11.44 -11.58
CA GLY A 5 -6.32 11.89 -10.25
C GLY A 5 -6.07 10.83 -9.19
N LYS A 6 -5.56 11.27 -8.04
CA LYS A 6 -5.36 10.46 -6.84
C LYS A 6 -6.69 9.80 -6.46
N TRP A 7 -6.68 8.47 -6.29
CA TRP A 7 -7.87 7.74 -5.86
C TRP A 7 -8.14 8.05 -4.39
N LEU A 8 -9.40 8.39 -4.06
CA LEU A 8 -9.82 8.62 -2.67
C LEU A 8 -9.75 7.32 -1.86
N THR A 9 -9.21 7.40 -0.65
CA THR A 9 -9.20 6.27 0.31
C THR A 9 -10.62 5.98 0.83
N ILE A 10 -10.81 4.85 1.51
CA ILE A 10 -12.10 4.51 2.16
C ILE A 10 -12.45 5.58 3.22
N GLU A 11 -11.48 6.03 4.01
CA GLU A 11 -11.66 7.07 5.02
C GLU A 11 -12.11 8.39 4.40
N GLN A 12 -11.42 8.84 3.35
CA GLN A 12 -11.77 10.08 2.64
C GLN A 12 -13.18 10.00 2.03
N LYS A 13 -13.58 8.84 1.49
CA LYS A 13 -14.94 8.64 0.99
C LYS A 13 -15.97 8.70 2.13
N CYS A 14 -15.69 8.09 3.28
CA CYS A 14 -16.56 8.15 4.45
C CYS A 14 -16.71 9.58 5.00
N GLU A 15 -15.63 10.36 5.05
CA GLU A 15 -15.70 11.77 5.45
C GLU A 15 -16.53 12.60 4.48
N LEU A 16 -16.41 12.35 3.18
CA LEU A 16 -17.22 12.99 2.15
C LEU A 16 -18.71 12.65 2.29
N ILE A 17 -19.04 11.38 2.57
CA ILE A 17 -20.41 10.94 2.88
C ILE A 17 -20.94 11.64 4.13
N ALA A 18 -20.12 11.73 5.19
CA ALA A 18 -20.49 12.42 6.42
C ALA A 18 -20.74 13.91 6.19
N GLN A 19 -19.91 14.59 5.38
CA GLN A 19 -20.11 15.99 5.02
C GLN A 19 -21.42 16.19 4.26
N HIS A 20 -21.73 15.34 3.27
CA HIS A 20 -23.00 15.43 2.54
C HIS A 20 -24.23 15.21 3.43
N ARG A 21 -24.14 14.33 4.44
CA ARG A 21 -25.23 14.11 5.40
C ARG A 21 -25.42 15.27 6.37
N ARG A 22 -24.33 15.98 6.74
CA ARG A 22 -24.41 17.19 7.58
C ARG A 22 -25.03 18.36 6.81
N GLU A 23 -24.69 18.49 5.53
CA GLU A 23 -25.14 19.59 4.68
C GLU A 23 -25.66 19.07 3.33
N PRO A 24 -26.88 18.49 3.29
CA PRO A 24 -27.43 17.89 2.07
C PRO A 24 -27.78 18.92 0.98
N ALA A 25 -27.85 20.21 1.33
CA ALA A 25 -28.08 21.31 0.39
C ALA A 25 -26.87 21.61 -0.51
N VAL A 26 -25.69 21.07 -0.19
CA VAL A 26 -24.45 21.32 -0.94
C VAL A 26 -24.49 20.57 -2.27
N ASN A 27 -24.32 21.29 -3.39
CA ASN A 27 -24.26 20.71 -4.72
C ASN A 27 -22.99 19.84 -4.89
N TYR A 28 -23.04 18.77 -5.69
CA TYR A 28 -21.90 17.89 -5.98
C TYR A 28 -20.64 18.62 -6.47
N THR A 29 -20.76 19.81 -7.08
CA THR A 29 -19.58 20.63 -7.42
C THR A 29 -18.93 21.24 -6.20
N GLN A 30 -19.72 21.77 -5.29
CA GLN A 30 -19.22 22.32 -4.03
C GLN A 30 -18.63 21.21 -3.18
N LEU A 31 -19.25 20.02 -3.16
CA LEU A 31 -18.71 18.85 -2.47
C LEU A 31 -17.38 18.37 -3.07
N ALA A 32 -17.23 18.44 -4.40
CA ALA A 32 -15.96 18.15 -5.08
C ALA A 32 -14.86 19.17 -4.77
N LEU A 33 -15.21 20.47 -4.72
CA LEU A 33 -14.27 21.53 -4.35
C LEU A 33 -13.85 21.40 -2.88
N TRP A 34 -14.81 21.12 -1.99
CA TRP A 34 -14.54 20.82 -0.60
C TRP A 34 -13.60 19.61 -0.46
N ALA A 35 -13.88 18.52 -1.18
CA ALA A 35 -13.02 17.32 -1.13
C ALA A 35 -11.61 17.59 -1.67
N LYS A 36 -11.47 18.49 -2.66
CA LYS A 36 -10.17 18.91 -3.15
C LYS A 36 -9.37 19.62 -2.07
N ASP A 37 -10.00 20.57 -1.40
CA ASP A 37 -9.37 21.41 -0.38
C ASP A 37 -9.04 20.60 0.87
N HIS A 38 -10.04 19.89 1.41
CA HIS A 38 -9.96 19.12 2.65
C HIS A 38 -9.01 17.91 2.56
N PHE A 39 -8.86 17.29 1.39
CA PHE A 39 -7.94 16.15 1.18
C PHE A 39 -6.66 16.51 0.41
N GLU A 40 -6.40 17.80 0.18
CA GLU A 40 -5.22 18.31 -0.54
C GLU A 40 -5.03 17.62 -1.91
N LEU A 41 -6.12 17.47 -2.66
CA LEU A 41 -6.07 16.83 -3.98
C LEU A 41 -5.58 17.83 -5.03
N SER A 42 -4.74 17.34 -5.94
CA SER A 42 -4.30 18.13 -7.10
C SER A 42 -5.47 18.58 -7.99
N VAL A 43 -6.48 17.73 -8.16
CA VAL A 43 -7.65 17.98 -9.02
C VAL A 43 -8.92 17.61 -8.23
N PRO A 44 -10.01 18.39 -8.33
CA PRO A 44 -11.25 18.04 -7.67
C PRO A 44 -11.84 16.75 -8.24
N PRO A 45 -12.48 15.89 -7.41
CA PRO A 45 -13.20 14.73 -7.91
C PRO A 45 -14.29 15.15 -8.91
N THR A 46 -14.53 14.32 -9.92
CA THR A 46 -15.61 14.63 -10.87
C THR A 46 -16.98 14.52 -10.19
N ARG A 47 -17.99 15.23 -10.71
CA ARG A 47 -19.37 15.09 -10.23
C ARG A 47 -19.86 13.63 -10.25
N GLN A 48 -19.45 12.85 -11.25
CA GLN A 48 -19.78 11.43 -11.34
C GLN A 48 -19.12 10.63 -10.21
N THR A 49 -17.87 10.93 -9.89
CA THR A 49 -17.17 10.32 -8.75
C THR A 49 -17.89 10.59 -7.43
N ILE A 50 -18.31 11.84 -7.20
CA ILE A 50 -19.10 12.22 -6.02
C ILE A 50 -20.40 11.42 -5.95
N ARG A 51 -21.17 11.41 -7.05
CA ARG A 51 -22.43 10.66 -7.14
C ARG A 51 -22.23 9.17 -6.86
N ASN A 52 -21.20 8.56 -7.44
CA ASN A 52 -20.91 7.14 -7.23
C ASN A 52 -20.57 6.84 -5.76
N ILE A 53 -19.81 7.71 -5.09
CA ILE A 53 -19.47 7.57 -3.67
C ILE A 53 -20.73 7.66 -2.81
N LEU A 54 -21.60 8.65 -3.06
CA LEU A 54 -22.83 8.83 -2.29
C LEU A 54 -23.82 7.69 -2.50
N ASN A 55 -23.95 7.18 -3.74
CA ASN A 55 -24.83 6.04 -4.03
C ASN A 55 -24.33 4.74 -3.39
N ALA A 56 -23.01 4.57 -3.28
CA ALA A 56 -22.39 3.41 -2.64
C ALA A 56 -22.09 3.63 -1.14
N ALA A 57 -22.75 4.58 -0.49
CA ALA A 57 -22.40 5.02 0.86
C ALA A 57 -22.43 3.87 1.88
N ALA A 58 -23.47 3.04 1.87
CA ALA A 58 -23.60 1.91 2.79
C ALA A 58 -22.44 0.89 2.62
N ASP A 59 -22.11 0.53 1.38
CA ASP A 59 -21.03 -0.42 1.09
C ASP A 59 -19.65 0.14 1.46
N ILE A 60 -19.45 1.45 1.27
CA ILE A 60 -18.19 2.12 1.60
C ILE A 60 -18.04 2.20 3.13
N GLU A 61 -19.11 2.50 3.87
CA GLU A 61 -19.09 2.54 5.33
C GLU A 61 -18.91 1.15 5.94
N ALA A 62 -19.50 0.11 5.36
CA ALA A 62 -19.26 -1.28 5.75
C ALA A 62 -17.77 -1.66 5.60
N LYS A 63 -17.10 -1.18 4.55
CA LYS A 63 -15.65 -1.40 4.34
C LYS A 63 -14.75 -0.63 5.31
N ARG A 64 -15.27 0.41 5.98
CA ARG A 64 -14.53 1.16 7.02
C ARG A 64 -14.43 0.34 8.31
N GLN A 65 -15.39 -0.54 8.57
CA GLN A 65 -15.37 -1.34 9.78
C GLN A 65 -14.16 -2.29 9.75
N PRO A 66 -13.35 -2.34 10.82
CA PRO A 66 -12.35 -3.39 10.94
C PRO A 66 -13.08 -4.72 10.88
N VAL A 67 -12.49 -5.71 10.20
CA VAL A 67 -12.93 -7.10 10.24
C VAL A 67 -13.21 -7.45 11.71
N GLN A 68 -14.46 -7.72 12.07
CA GLN A 68 -14.86 -7.92 13.47
C GLN A 68 -14.72 -9.40 13.84
N GLY A 69 -14.40 -9.68 15.12
CA GLY A 69 -14.49 -11.02 15.69
C GLY A 69 -13.46 -12.03 15.17
N GLN A 70 -13.92 -13.26 14.91
CA GLN A 70 -13.09 -14.42 14.56
C GLN A 70 -12.29 -14.21 13.26
N ASP A 71 -12.84 -13.45 12.31
CA ASP A 71 -12.17 -13.14 11.05
C ASP A 71 -10.94 -12.24 11.26
N ALA A 72 -10.97 -11.38 12.28
CA ALA A 72 -9.85 -10.52 12.64
C ALA A 72 -8.69 -11.34 13.22
N GLU A 73 -9.01 -12.33 14.06
CA GLU A 73 -8.02 -13.20 14.68
C GLU A 73 -7.43 -14.19 13.67
N ALA A 74 -8.26 -14.76 12.80
CA ALA A 74 -7.81 -15.59 11.69
C ALA A 74 -6.86 -14.82 10.76
N GLU A 75 -7.19 -13.57 10.42
CA GLU A 75 -6.33 -12.75 9.58
C GLU A 75 -5.02 -12.37 10.31
N ARG A 76 -5.07 -12.05 11.61
CA ARG A 76 -3.85 -11.83 12.42
C ARG A 76 -2.95 -13.06 12.44
N ALA A 77 -3.53 -14.24 12.64
CA ALA A 77 -2.78 -15.50 12.63
C ALA A 77 -2.15 -15.78 11.26
N ARG A 78 -2.90 -15.53 10.17
CA ARG A 78 -2.39 -15.63 8.80
C ARG A 78 -1.24 -14.66 8.54
N VAL A 79 -1.38 -13.40 8.95
CA VAL A 79 -0.33 -12.36 8.80
C VAL A 79 0.93 -12.75 9.59
N GLU A 80 0.78 -13.25 10.81
CA GLU A 80 1.94 -13.70 11.60
C GLU A 80 2.62 -14.92 10.97
N ASN A 81 1.85 -15.87 10.41
CA ASN A 81 2.42 -16.99 9.67
C ASN A 81 3.25 -16.52 8.46
N LEU A 82 2.73 -15.55 7.69
CA LEU A 82 3.44 -14.94 6.56
C LEU A 82 4.70 -14.22 7.03
N ARG A 83 4.64 -13.48 8.15
CA ARG A 83 5.78 -12.79 8.74
C ARG A 83 6.89 -13.77 9.14
N GLN A 84 6.53 -14.90 9.75
CA GLN A 84 7.48 -15.93 10.13
C GLN A 84 8.13 -16.61 8.91
N LYS A 85 7.33 -16.90 7.87
CA LYS A 85 7.84 -17.40 6.58
C LYS A 85 8.83 -16.42 5.94
N ALA A 86 8.49 -15.14 5.90
CA ALA A 86 9.36 -14.09 5.36
C ALA A 86 10.69 -14.00 6.14
N LYS A 87 10.65 -14.01 7.48
CA LYS A 87 11.85 -14.03 8.33
C LYS A 87 12.71 -15.27 8.11
N LYS A 88 12.10 -16.44 7.91
CA LYS A 88 12.83 -17.67 7.60
C LYS A 88 13.54 -17.53 6.25
N ARG A 89 12.82 -17.08 5.23
CA ARG A 89 13.38 -16.92 3.88
C ARG A 89 14.52 -15.91 3.84
N LEU A 90 14.40 -14.80 4.58
CA LEU A 90 15.48 -13.82 4.70
C LEU A 90 16.76 -14.45 5.25
N ARG A 91 16.66 -15.27 6.31
CA ARG A 91 17.82 -15.98 6.89
C ARG A 91 18.47 -16.96 5.93
N GLU A 92 17.66 -17.63 5.10
CA GLU A 92 18.17 -18.53 4.05
C GLU A 92 18.95 -17.74 2.99
N ILE A 93 18.39 -16.64 2.49
CA ILE A 93 19.05 -15.74 1.53
C ILE A 93 20.37 -15.20 2.10
N GLU A 94 20.39 -14.78 3.36
CA GLU A 94 21.62 -14.31 4.00
C GLU A 94 22.69 -15.40 4.09
N LYS A 95 22.30 -16.67 4.28
CA LYS A 95 23.22 -17.81 4.30
C LYS A 95 23.76 -18.10 2.91
N GLU A 96 22.91 -18.14 1.89
CA GLU A 96 23.32 -18.31 0.49
C GLU A 96 24.30 -17.20 0.09
N ALA A 97 24.00 -15.95 0.42
CA ALA A 97 24.88 -14.81 0.15
C ALA A 97 26.24 -14.91 0.87
N ARG A 98 26.29 -15.48 2.08
CA ARG A 98 27.57 -15.75 2.78
C ARG A 98 28.41 -16.77 2.03
N GLU A 99 27.81 -17.86 1.55
CA GLU A 99 28.54 -18.89 0.80
C GLU A 99 29.02 -18.38 -0.56
N ILE A 100 28.20 -17.58 -1.26
CA ILE A 100 28.61 -16.91 -2.51
C ILE A 100 29.83 -16.02 -2.26
N ARG A 101 29.82 -15.20 -1.19
CA ARG A 101 30.99 -14.36 -0.85
C ARG A 101 32.25 -15.18 -0.56
N LYS A 102 32.14 -16.33 0.09
CA LYS A 102 33.28 -17.23 0.31
C LYS A 102 33.82 -17.81 -0.98
N TYR A 103 32.93 -18.21 -1.89
CA TYR A 103 33.31 -18.76 -3.18
C TYR A 103 34.02 -17.73 -4.05
N LEU A 104 33.48 -16.51 -4.15
CA LEU A 104 34.12 -15.41 -4.88
C LEU A 104 35.51 -15.10 -4.36
N ARG A 105 35.69 -15.05 -3.03
CA ARG A 105 37.02 -14.83 -2.43
C ARG A 105 38.04 -15.90 -2.85
N ARG A 106 37.63 -17.17 -2.88
CA ARG A 106 38.52 -18.26 -3.32
C ARG A 106 38.92 -18.13 -4.80
N LEU A 107 37.99 -17.67 -5.65
CA LEU A 107 38.29 -17.42 -7.06
C LEU A 107 39.26 -16.25 -7.23
N ASP A 108 39.07 -15.17 -6.47
CA ASP A 108 39.99 -14.02 -6.48
C ASP A 108 41.39 -14.44 -6.02
N ASP A 109 41.49 -15.20 -4.92
CA ASP A 109 42.76 -15.71 -4.40
C ASP A 109 43.48 -16.61 -5.43
N ALA A 110 42.74 -17.50 -6.10
CA ALA A 110 43.30 -18.38 -7.13
C ALA A 110 43.76 -17.60 -8.38
N THR A 111 42.98 -16.61 -8.78
CA THR A 111 43.29 -15.74 -9.94
C THR A 111 44.54 -14.90 -9.67
N ASN A 112 44.63 -14.31 -8.47
CA ASN A 112 45.80 -13.55 -8.04
C ASN A 112 47.06 -14.43 -7.97
N ALA A 113 46.95 -15.66 -7.46
CA ALA A 113 48.07 -16.60 -7.43
C ALA A 113 48.57 -16.99 -8.82
N GLN A 114 47.67 -17.19 -9.79
CA GLN A 114 48.04 -17.45 -11.18
C GLN A 114 48.73 -16.25 -11.85
N GLN A 115 48.29 -15.02 -11.55
CA GLN A 115 48.93 -13.81 -12.07
C GLN A 115 50.34 -13.59 -11.53
N VAL A 116 50.60 -13.91 -10.26
CA VAL A 116 51.94 -13.82 -9.65
C VAL A 116 52.91 -14.85 -10.26
N LEU A 117 52.43 -16.04 -10.61
CA LEU A 117 53.26 -17.09 -11.23
C LEU A 117 53.62 -16.83 -12.70
N MET A 118 52.93 -15.91 -13.38
CA MET A 118 53.18 -15.55 -14.78
C MET A 118 54.01 -14.25 -14.94
N GLN A 119 54.49 -13.66 -13.84
CA GLN A 119 55.45 -12.55 -13.83
C GLN A 119 56.85 -13.05 -13.48
#